data_AF-A0A820P0E5-F1
#
_entry.id   AF-A0A820P0E5-F1
#
_cell.length_a   1.000
_cell.length_b   1.000
_cell.length_c   1.000
_cell.angle_alpha   90.00
_cell.angle_beta   90.00
_cell.angle_gamma   90.00
#
_symmetry.space_group_name_H-M   'P 1'
#
loop_
_entity.id
_entity.type
_entity.pdbx_description
1 polymer ?
#
loop_
_entity_poly.entity_id
_entity_poly.type
_entity_poly.pdbx_seq_one_letter_code
_entity_poly.pdbx_strand_id
1 'polypeptide(L)'
;MISRLNQDHQQFICPFLGNTQWLINLFRALGAHIGEGVIIPDFSCLTDYHLITIENDVRLNMHANIQCHSFEQRVLQLDSVTIKSSCILMSGSFVMAGCKLMGNNRLYPFTL
;
A
#
# COMPACT_ATOMS: atom_id res chain seq x y z
N MET A 1 12.21 -7.65 -19.15
CA MET A 1 12.47 -8.76 -18.20
C MET A 1 11.81 -8.50 -16.85
N ILE A 2 11.97 -7.30 -16.26
CA ILE A 2 11.24 -6.85 -15.06
C ILE A 2 9.71 -6.81 -15.27
N SER A 3 9.27 -6.48 -16.48
CA SER A 3 7.84 -6.50 -16.86
C SER A 3 7.18 -7.88 -16.77
N ARG A 4 7.93 -8.97 -16.97
CA ARG A 4 7.39 -10.34 -16.86
C ARG A 4 7.26 -10.78 -15.41
N LEU A 5 8.24 -10.46 -14.55
CA LEU A 5 8.13 -10.72 -13.10
C LEU A 5 6.93 -9.99 -12.48
N ASN A 6 6.68 -8.74 -12.87
CA ASN A 6 5.50 -8.02 -12.38
C ASN A 6 4.19 -8.64 -12.90
N GLN A 7 4.18 -9.16 -14.13
CA GLN A 7 3.05 -9.92 -14.67
C GLN A 7 2.86 -11.28 -13.96
N ASP A 8 3.93 -11.97 -13.61
CA ASP A 8 3.89 -13.28 -12.96
C ASP A 8 3.36 -13.18 -11.51
N HIS A 9 3.78 -12.15 -10.76
CA HIS A 9 3.23 -11.85 -9.43
C HIS A 9 1.73 -11.52 -9.49
N GLN A 10 1.30 -10.74 -10.50
CA GLN A 10 -0.12 -10.41 -10.70
C GLN A 10 -0.97 -11.61 -11.11
N GLN A 11 -0.40 -12.60 -11.79
CA GLN A 11 -1.12 -13.78 -12.28
C GLN A 11 -1.22 -14.91 -11.25
N PHE A 12 -0.25 -15.05 -10.34
CA PHE A 12 -0.20 -16.17 -9.38
C PHE A 12 -0.46 -15.79 -7.92
N ILE A 13 -0.02 -14.63 -7.44
CA ILE A 13 -0.11 -14.28 -6.02
C ILE A 13 -1.37 -13.47 -5.73
N CYS A 14 -1.65 -12.44 -6.55
CA CYS A 14 -2.80 -11.56 -6.38
C CYS A 14 -4.18 -12.25 -6.44
N PRO A 15 -4.44 -13.26 -7.31
CA PRO A 15 -5.75 -13.90 -7.34
C PRO A 15 -6.02 -14.82 -6.15
N PHE A 16 -4.97 -15.36 -5.51
CA PHE A 16 -5.12 -16.28 -4.38
C PHE A 16 -5.07 -15.60 -3.01
N LEU A 17 -4.31 -14.51 -2.88
CA LEU A 17 -4.11 -13.81 -1.60
C LEU A 17 -4.77 -12.42 -1.55
N GLY A 18 -5.18 -11.87 -2.68
CA GLY A 18 -5.83 -10.56 -2.75
C GLY A 18 -7.11 -10.50 -1.91
N ASN A 19 -7.34 -9.36 -1.24
CA ASN A 19 -8.46 -9.15 -0.32
C ASN A 19 -8.53 -10.11 0.89
N THR A 20 -7.50 -10.91 1.14
CA THR A 20 -7.48 -11.84 2.28
C THR A 20 -6.62 -11.31 3.44
N GLN A 21 -6.95 -11.75 4.65
CA GLN A 21 -6.13 -11.46 5.84
C GLN A 21 -4.74 -12.14 5.79
N TRP A 22 -4.56 -13.16 4.95
CA TRP A 22 -3.27 -13.82 4.74
C TRP A 22 -2.24 -12.87 4.13
N LEU A 23 -2.67 -12.02 3.19
CA LEU A 23 -1.81 -11.01 2.58
C LEU A 23 -1.33 -9.98 3.61
N ILE A 24 -2.19 -9.59 4.54
CA ILE A 24 -1.83 -8.65 5.61
C ILE A 24 -0.79 -9.28 6.54
N ASN A 25 -0.97 -10.56 6.89
CA ASN A 25 0.01 -11.26 7.71
C ASN A 25 1.36 -11.40 6.98
N LEU A 26 1.35 -11.62 5.66
CA LEU A 26 2.57 -11.61 4.85
C LEU A 26 3.26 -10.23 4.92
N PHE A 27 2.52 -9.14 4.76
CA PHE A 27 3.11 -7.79 4.87
C PHE A 27 3.63 -7.47 6.27
N ARG A 28 2.94 -7.92 7.32
CA ARG A 28 3.44 -7.84 8.70
C ARG A 28 4.75 -8.60 8.87
N ALA A 29 4.86 -9.80 8.30
CA ALA A 29 6.08 -10.59 8.31
C ALA A 29 7.22 -9.92 7.51
N LEU A 30 6.90 -9.17 6.46
CA LEU A 30 7.86 -8.37 5.68
C LEU A 30 8.25 -7.04 6.37
N GLY A 31 7.68 -6.72 7.53
CA GLY A 31 8.04 -5.56 8.34
C GLY A 31 7.08 -4.37 8.28
N ALA A 32 5.92 -4.49 7.61
CA ALA A 32 4.90 -3.45 7.67
C ALA A 32 4.14 -3.46 9.00
N HIS A 33 3.81 -2.28 9.52
CA HIS A 33 2.95 -2.15 10.68
C HIS A 33 1.50 -1.97 10.24
N ILE A 34 0.71 -3.05 10.25
CA ILE A 34 -0.69 -3.03 9.78
C ILE A 34 -1.64 -3.44 10.91
N GLY A 35 -2.60 -2.58 11.23
CA GLY A 35 -3.66 -2.79 12.23
C GLY A 35 -4.69 -3.85 11.85
N GLU A 36 -5.69 -4.04 12.70
CA GLU A 36 -6.79 -4.98 12.49
C GLU A 36 -7.87 -4.43 11.55
N GLY A 37 -8.61 -5.31 10.87
CA GLY A 37 -9.70 -4.91 9.98
C GLY A 37 -9.28 -4.25 8.67
N VAL A 38 -7.96 -4.19 8.40
CA VAL A 38 -7.43 -3.64 7.15
C VAL A 38 -7.77 -4.57 5.99
N ILE A 39 -7.99 -4.01 4.80
CA ILE A 39 -8.20 -4.76 3.56
C ILE A 39 -7.29 -4.18 2.48
N ILE A 40 -6.46 -5.06 1.88
CA ILE A 40 -5.56 -4.72 0.79
C ILE A 40 -5.91 -5.62 -0.42
N PRO A 41 -6.10 -5.04 -1.61
CA PRO A 41 -6.59 -5.78 -2.77
C PRO A 41 -5.53 -6.68 -3.39
N ASP A 42 -4.27 -6.25 -3.41
CA ASP A 42 -3.20 -6.91 -4.14
C ASP A 42 -1.82 -6.65 -3.53
N PHE A 43 -0.85 -7.48 -3.90
CA PHE A 43 0.52 -7.38 -3.38
C PHE A 43 1.26 -6.13 -3.90
N SER A 44 0.93 -5.67 -5.11
CA SER A 44 1.58 -4.52 -5.76
C SER A 44 1.23 -3.16 -5.16
N CYS A 45 0.15 -3.09 -4.38
CA CYS A 45 -0.36 -1.88 -3.74
C CYS A 45 0.65 -1.20 -2.80
N LEU A 46 1.53 -1.98 -2.17
CA LEU A 46 2.50 -1.50 -1.19
C LEU A 46 3.92 -1.64 -1.75
N THR A 47 4.73 -0.61 -1.59
CA THR A 47 6.18 -0.66 -1.83
C THR A 47 6.91 -0.24 -0.57
N ASP A 48 8.10 -0.79 -0.33
CA ASP A 48 8.91 -0.46 0.86
C ASP A 48 8.19 -0.72 2.20
N TYR A 49 7.64 -1.92 2.36
CA TYR A 49 6.78 -2.35 3.48
C TYR A 49 7.24 -1.88 4.87
N HIS A 50 8.55 -1.90 5.13
CA HIS A 50 9.18 -1.47 6.39
C HIS A 50 8.94 0.00 6.79
N LEU A 51 8.51 0.87 5.87
CA LEU A 51 8.27 2.30 6.11
C LEU A 51 6.78 2.63 6.22
N ILE A 52 5.93 1.60 6.13
CA ILE A 52 4.48 1.76 6.07
C ILE A 52 3.86 1.44 7.43
N THR A 53 3.08 2.39 7.92
CA THR A 53 2.23 2.23 9.10
C THR A 53 0.77 2.46 8.72
N ILE A 54 -0.05 1.42 8.82
CA ILE A 54 -1.49 1.45 8.58
C ILE A 54 -2.18 1.08 9.89
N GLU A 55 -3.05 1.95 10.40
CA GLU A 55 -3.84 1.66 11.59
C GLU A 55 -5.09 0.81 11.28
N ASN A 56 -6.03 0.73 12.22
CA ASN A 56 -7.17 -0.17 12.15
C ASN A 56 -8.24 0.30 11.14
N ASP A 57 -8.99 -0.64 10.59
CA ASP A 57 -10.17 -0.40 9.73
C ASP A 57 -9.89 0.44 8.47
N VAL A 58 -8.67 0.36 7.93
CA VAL A 58 -8.30 1.03 6.69
C VAL A 58 -8.64 0.17 5.48
N ARG A 59 -9.23 0.77 4.44
CA ARG A 59 -9.59 0.05 3.20
C ARG A 59 -8.85 0.64 2.01
N LEU A 60 -8.16 -0.21 1.28
CA LEU A 60 -7.52 0.12 0.01
C LEU A 60 -8.32 -0.50 -1.12
N ASN A 61 -8.65 0.30 -2.12
CA ASN A 61 -9.31 -0.19 -3.34
C ASN A 61 -8.27 -0.57 -4.41
N MET A 62 -8.74 -1.30 -5.42
CA MET A 62 -7.92 -1.74 -6.56
C MET A 62 -7.09 -0.58 -7.15
N HIS A 63 -5.84 -0.86 -7.51
CA HIS A 63 -4.93 0.14 -8.10
C HIS A 63 -4.57 1.32 -7.19
N ALA A 64 -5.02 1.36 -5.93
CA ALA A 64 -4.42 2.26 -4.97
C ALA A 64 -2.95 1.86 -4.79
N ASN A 65 -2.04 2.83 -4.72
CA ASN A 65 -0.62 2.58 -4.57
C ASN A 65 -0.04 3.47 -3.47
N ILE A 66 0.83 2.88 -2.65
CA ILE A 66 1.58 3.59 -1.63
C ILE A 66 3.06 3.43 -1.97
N GLN A 67 3.72 4.57 -2.20
CA GLN A 67 5.13 4.65 -2.53
C GLN A 67 5.88 5.45 -1.47
N CYS A 68 6.82 4.81 -0.78
CA CYS A 68 7.61 5.43 0.29
C CYS A 68 8.98 5.93 -0.19
N HIS A 69 9.20 5.95 -1.50
CA HIS A 69 10.42 6.48 -2.10
C HIS A 69 10.12 7.54 -3.15
N SER A 70 10.92 8.60 -3.15
CA SER A 70 11.05 9.52 -4.27
C SER A 70 12.47 9.46 -4.79
N PHE A 71 12.64 9.64 -6.10
CA PHE A 71 13.95 9.68 -6.73
C PHE A 71 14.17 11.06 -7.33
N GLU A 72 14.79 11.94 -6.55
CA GLU A 72 15.07 13.31 -6.95
C GLU A 72 16.57 13.51 -7.10
N GLN A 73 16.99 14.15 -8.20
CA GLN A 73 18.39 14.57 -8.40
C GLN A 73 19.43 13.44 -8.20
N ARG A 74 19.07 12.20 -8.53
CA ARG A 74 19.88 10.97 -8.37
C ARG A 74 20.03 10.48 -6.93
N VAL A 75 19.23 11.00 -6.00
CA VAL A 75 19.16 10.57 -4.61
C VAL A 75 17.83 9.84 -4.40
N LEU A 76 17.89 8.62 -3.88
CA LEU A 76 16.73 7.90 -3.39
C LEU A 76 16.39 8.43 -2.00
N GLN A 77 15.31 9.19 -1.89
CA GLN A 77 14.78 9.65 -0.61
C GLN A 77 13.68 8.70 -0.15
N LEU A 78 13.90 8.08 1.00
CA LEU A 78 12.94 7.23 1.68
C LEU A 78 12.26 8.05 2.77
N ASP A 79 10.94 8.01 2.82
CA ASP A 79 10.18 8.63 3.89
C ASP A 79 8.98 7.77 4.28
N SER A 80 8.67 7.76 5.57
CA SER A 80 7.62 6.93 6.15
C SER A 80 6.23 7.42 5.74
N VAL A 81 5.31 6.48 5.51
CA VAL A 81 3.90 6.78 5.23
C VAL A 81 3.06 6.26 6.38
N THR A 82 2.23 7.13 6.94
CA THR A 82 1.31 6.77 8.03
C THR A 82 -0.14 6.98 7.61
N ILE A 83 -0.93 5.93 7.67
CA ILE A 83 -2.36 5.93 7.40
C ILE A 83 -3.10 5.67 8.70
N LYS A 84 -3.81 6.68 9.19
CA LYS A 84 -4.60 6.59 10.42
C LYS A 84 -5.88 5.80 10.24
N SER A 85 -6.49 5.44 11.37
CA SER A 85 -7.66 4.57 11.41
C SER A 85 -8.82 5.08 10.57
N SER A 86 -9.61 4.15 10.02
CA SER A 86 -10.84 4.45 9.24
C SER A 86 -10.61 5.26 7.95
N CYS A 87 -9.39 5.28 7.41
CA CYS A 87 -9.13 5.87 6.10
C CYS A 87 -9.59 4.96 4.96
N ILE A 88 -9.99 5.57 3.84
CA ILE A 88 -10.37 4.86 2.62
C ILE A 88 -9.56 5.42 1.46
N LEU A 89 -8.82 4.54 0.78
CA LEU A 89 -8.09 4.86 -0.43
C LEU A 89 -8.92 4.36 -1.62
N MET A 90 -9.46 5.28 -2.42
CA MET A 90 -10.23 4.90 -3.60
C MET A 90 -9.36 4.40 -4.76
N SER A 91 -10.00 3.81 -5.76
CA SER A 91 -9.31 3.18 -6.87
C SER A 91 -8.37 4.15 -7.59
N GLY A 92 -7.13 3.72 -7.83
CA GLY A 92 -6.13 4.54 -8.50
C GLY A 92 -5.58 5.72 -7.68
N SER A 93 -5.93 5.86 -6.39
CA SER A 93 -5.29 6.87 -5.54
C SER A 93 -3.82 6.53 -5.31
N PHE A 94 -2.97 7.55 -5.24
CA PHE A 94 -1.55 7.40 -5.02
C PHE A 94 -1.15 8.12 -3.73
N VAL A 95 -0.38 7.46 -2.87
CA VAL A 95 0.14 8.07 -1.64
C VAL A 95 1.66 8.11 -1.74
N MET A 96 2.21 9.32 -1.68
CA MET A 96 3.64 9.58 -1.80
C MET A 96 4.38 9.55 -0.46
N ALA A 97 5.71 9.43 -0.54
CA ALA A 97 6.62 9.39 0.59
C ALA A 97 6.43 10.61 1.50
N GLY A 98 6.41 10.39 2.82
CA GLY A 98 6.22 11.44 3.82
C GLY A 98 4.76 11.85 4.05
N CYS A 99 3.81 11.29 3.29
CA CYS A 99 2.40 11.58 3.48
C CYS A 99 1.86 10.96 4.79
N LYS A 100 1.05 11.74 5.50
CA LYS A 100 0.35 11.33 6.71
C LYS A 100 -1.14 11.57 6.59
N LEU A 101 -1.89 10.51 6.35
CA LEU A 101 -3.35 10.56 6.29
C LEU A 101 -3.91 10.57 7.71
N MET A 102 -4.70 11.59 8.03
CA MET A 102 -5.44 11.68 9.29
C MET A 102 -6.67 10.77 9.28
N GLY A 103 -7.15 10.37 10.45
CA GLY A 103 -8.24 9.40 10.57
C GLY A 103 -9.53 9.89 9.91
N ASN A 104 -10.32 8.96 9.39
CA ASN A 104 -11.55 9.21 8.61
C ASN A 104 -11.37 9.93 7.27
N ASN A 105 -10.14 10.06 6.76
CA ASN A 105 -9.93 10.63 5.43
C ASN A 105 -10.32 9.65 4.31
N ARG A 106 -10.85 10.22 3.22
CA ARG A 106 -11.18 9.49 2.00
C ARG A 106 -10.44 10.11 0.83
N LEU A 107 -9.47 9.38 0.30
CA LEU A 107 -8.79 9.76 -0.93
C LEU A 107 -9.72 9.43 -2.10
N TYR A 108 -10.00 10.43 -2.93
CA TYR A 108 -10.81 10.24 -4.12
C TYR A 108 -10.05 9.46 -5.20
N PRO A 109 -10.77 8.87 -6.18
CA PRO A 109 -10.12 8.12 -7.24
C PRO A 109 -9.13 9.01 -7.98
N PHE A 110 -7.95 8.46 -8.30
CA PHE A 110 -6.89 9.17 -9.04
C PHE A 110 -6.35 10.45 -8.38
N THR A 111 -6.48 10.58 -7.05
CA THR A 111 -5.85 11.66 -6.28
C THR A 111 -4.42 11.28 -5.87
N LEU A 112 -3.51 12.25 -5.87
CA LEU A 112 -2.11 12.18 -5.43
C LEU A 112 -1.95 12.78 -4.02
#